data_AF-K2GMV2-F1
#
_entry.id   AF-K2GMV2-F1
#
_cell.length_a   1.000
_cell.length_b   1.000
_cell.length_c   1.000
_cell.angle_alpha   90.00
_cell.angle_beta   90.00
_cell.angle_gamma   90.00
#
_symmetry.space_group_name_H-M   'P 1'
#
loop_
_entity.id
_entity.type
_entity.pdbx_description
1 polymer ?
#
loop_
_entity_poly.entity_id
_entity_poly.type
_entity_poly.pdbx_seq_one_letter_code
_entity_poly.pdbx_strand_id
1 'polypeptide(L)' 'MKELAKRWRPEIMSGLKKNASHLAMDDIRDSIAELKYYRQYFFIMNKD' A
#
# COMPACT_ATOMS: atom_id res chain seq x y z
N MET A 1 8.24 3.28 0.01
CA MET A 1 7.06 3.28 0.90
C MET A 1 6.91 2.01 1.70
N LYS A 2 6.74 0.85 1.07
CA LYS A 2 6.60 -0.45 1.75
C LYS A 2 7.65 -0.72 2.84
N GLU A 3 8.93 -0.53 2.51
CA GLU A 3 10.03 -0.75 3.46
C GLU A 3 10.06 0.24 4.63
N LEU A 4 9.57 1.47 4.43
CA LEU A 4 9.42 2.46 5.50
C LEU A 4 8.20 2.13 6.36
N ALA A 5 7.06 1.80 5.75
CA ALA A 5 5.86 1.36 6.45
C ALA A 5 6.14 0.15 7.34
N LYS A 6 6.88 -0.84 6.83
CA LYS A 6 7.30 -2.02 7.61
C LYS A 6 8.15 -1.67 8.84
N ARG A 7 8.99 -0.63 8.77
CA ARG A 7 9.90 -0.24 9.87
C ARG A 7 9.26 0.74 10.85
N TRP A 8 8.44 1.65 10.36
CA TRP A 8 7.93 2.79 11.14
C TRP A 8 6.46 2.65 11.55
N ARG A 9 5.68 1.80 10.86
CA ARG A 9 4.26 1.51 11.12
C ARG A 9 3.96 0.02 10.84
N PRO A 10 4.65 -0.93 11.47
CA PRO A 10 4.50 -2.37 11.16
C PRO A 10 3.05 -2.88 11.27
N GLU A 11 2.22 -2.26 12.11
CA GLU A 11 0.82 -2.61 12.34
C GLU A 11 -0.05 -2.54 11.05
N ILE A 12 0.23 -1.60 10.14
CA ILE A 12 -0.56 -1.42 8.90
C ILE A 12 -0.21 -2.45 7.82
N MET A 13 0.89 -3.19 7.98
CA MET A 13 1.32 -4.19 7.00
C MET A 13 0.36 -5.38 6.91
N SER A 14 -0.36 -5.67 8.00
CA SER A 14 -1.36 -6.74 8.07
C SER A 14 -2.56 -6.53 7.14
N GLY A 15 -2.85 -5.27 6.77
CA GLY A 15 -3.98 -4.91 5.91
C GLY A 15 -3.70 -5.02 4.41
N LEU A 16 -2.45 -5.23 3.99
CA LEU A 16 -2.06 -5.33 2.59
C LEU A 16 -2.05 -6.79 2.13
N LYS A 17 -3.03 -7.17 1.31
CA LYS A 17 -3.05 -8.46 0.61
C LYS A 17 -2.73 -8.25 -0.87
N LYS A 18 -1.72 -8.97 -1.38
CA LYS A 18 -1.41 -9.01 -2.82
C LYS A 18 -2.05 -10.23 -3.44
N ASN A 19 -2.68 -10.05 -4.60
CA ASN A 19 -3.24 -11.14 -5.37
C ASN A 19 -2.28 -11.40 -6.55
N ALA A 20 -1.45 -12.45 -6.44
CA ALA A 20 -0.49 -12.79 -7.48
C ALA A 20 -1.18 -13.56 -8.63
N SER A 21 -1.88 -12.85 -9.52
CA SER A 21 -2.49 -13.46 -10.73
C SER A 21 -1.51 -13.63 -11.89
N HIS A 22 -0.27 -13.11 -11.77
CA HIS A 22 0.78 -13.12 -12.78
C HIS A 22 0.42 -12.42 -14.11
N LEU A 23 -0.61 -11.58 -14.12
CA LEU A 23 -0.93 -10.68 -15.23
C LEU A 23 -0.35 -9.29 -14.98
N ALA A 24 0.36 -8.73 -15.97
CA ALA A 24 0.97 -7.41 -15.84
C ALA A 24 -0.04 -6.29 -15.49
N MET A 25 -1.28 -6.39 -15.97
CA MET A 25 -2.35 -5.45 -15.64
C MET A 25 -2.74 -5.52 -14.15
N ASP A 26 -2.72 -6.72 -13.57
CA ASP A 26 -3.07 -6.90 -12.16
C ASP A 26 -1.93 -6.45 -11.25
N ASP A 27 -0.66 -6.61 -11.66
CA ASP A 27 0.49 -6.04 -10.94
C ASP A 27 0.42 -4.50 -10.85
N ILE A 28 -0.03 -3.84 -11.91
CA ILE A 28 -0.27 -2.38 -11.92
C ILE A 28 -1.39 -2.03 -10.95
N ARG A 29 -2.52 -2.75 -11.00
CA ARG A 29 -3.66 -2.52 -10.11
C ARG A 29 -3.30 -2.72 -8.64
N ASP A 30 -2.54 -3.76 -8.33
CA ASP A 30 -2.03 -4.06 -6.99
C ASP A 30 -1.10 -2.96 -6.48
N SER A 31 -0.23 -2.43 -7.35
CA SER A 31 0.66 -1.31 -6.99
C SER A 31 -0.12 -0.02 -6.69
N ILE A 32 -1.17 0.27 -7.46
CA ILE A 32 -2.05 1.42 -7.23
C ILE A 32 -2.84 1.24 -5.92
N ALA A 33 -3.37 0.04 -5.67
CA ALA A 33 -4.09 -0.27 -4.44
C ALA A 33 -3.19 -0.12 -3.21
N GLU A 34 -1.95 -0.60 -3.30
CA GLU A 34 -0.93 -0.45 -2.25
C GLU A 34 -0.63 1.04 -1.96
N LEU A 35 -0.47 1.88 -3.00
CA LEU A 35 -0.26 3.32 -2.82
C LEU A 35 -1.46 4.03 -2.20
N LYS A 36 -2.69 3.68 -2.61
CA LYS A 36 -3.92 4.22 -2.00
C LYS A 36 -4.01 3.87 -0.52
N TYR A 37 -3.62 2.65 -0.15
CA TYR A 37 -3.58 2.21 1.24
C TYR A 37 -2.56 3.04 2.05
N TYR A 38 -1.32 3.20 1.56
CA TYR A 38 -0.34 4.05 2.25
C TYR A 38 -0.81 5.50 2.36
N ARG A 39 -1.50 6.03 1.35
CA ARG A 39 -2.08 7.38 1.41
C ARG A 39 -3.09 7.53 2.54
N GLN A 40 -3.89 6.49 2.80
CA GLN A 40 -4.92 6.54 3.83
C GLN A 40 -4.37 6.31 5.24
N TYR A 41 -3.39 5.43 5.40
CA TYR A 41 -2.96 4.93 6.72
C TYR A 41 -1.53 5.29 7.13
N PHE A 42 -0.68 5.69 6.18
CA PHE A 42 0.74 5.97 6.44
C PHE A 42 1.08 7.46 6.34
N PHE A 43 0.40 8.21 5.47
CA PHE A 43 0.67 9.63 5.25
C PHE A 43 -0.36 10.53 5.96
N ILE A 44 0.12 11.70 6.41
CA ILE A 44 -0.75 12.77 6.88
C ILE A 44 -1.29 13.49 5.63
N MET A 45 -2.59 13.37 5.41
CA MET A 45 -3.27 14.08 4.33
C MET A 45 -3.82 15.39 4.88
N ASN A 46 -3.27 16.51 4.42
CA ASN A 46 -3.88 17.80 4.67
C ASN A 46 -5.14 17.88 3.81
N LYS A 47 -6.28 18.17 4.44
CA LYS A 47 -7.50 18.58 3.74
C LYS A 47 -7.55 20.09 3.86
N ASP A 48 -7.47 20.77 2.72
CA ASP A 48 -7.79 22.19 2.61
C ASP A 48 -9.28 22.42 2.93
#